data_AF-A0A7L2GUG2-F1
#
_entry.id   AF-A0A7L2GUG2-F1
#
_cell.length_a   1.000
_cell.length_b   1.000
_cell.length_c   1.000
_cell.angle_alpha   90.00
_cell.angle_beta   90.00
_cell.angle_gamma   90.00
#
_symmetry.space_group_name_H-M   'P 1'
#
loop_
_entity.id
_entity.type
_entity.pdbx_description
1 polymer ?
#
loop_
_entity_poly.entity_id
_entity_poly.type
_entity_poly.pdbx_seq_one_letter_code
_entity_poly.pdbx_strand_id
1 'polypeptide(L)'
;QGTVVVERWWQVPLSKEGRAPRLHPRRHRVYRLVEDTKHLPKGNLELILTQSVEGLGSRGDLVSVRKSLGRNKLLPQGLAVYASPENREMFEEEKKLRREGKLEALQTQSGERTLESLRSCRLEVGMKNNVKWELNNEIVARHFLKNV
;
A
#
# COMPACT_ATOMS: atom_id res chain seq x y z
N GLN A 1 -14.46 0.57 -14.42
CA GLN A 1 -15.39 0.50 -15.55
C GLN A 1 -15.39 -0.94 -16.05
N GLY A 2 -16.55 -1.49 -16.40
CA GLY A 2 -16.66 -2.81 -17.02
C GLY A 2 -16.57 -2.67 -18.53
N THR A 3 -16.03 -3.69 -19.19
CA THR A 3 -15.90 -3.77 -20.65
C THR A 3 -16.78 -4.91 -21.12
N VAL A 4 -17.67 -4.62 -22.07
CA VAL A 4 -18.49 -5.63 -22.72
C VAL A 4 -17.77 -6.09 -23.98
N VAL A 5 -17.36 -7.36 -24.01
CA VAL A 5 -16.72 -8.00 -25.16
C VAL A 5 -17.79 -8.66 -26.01
N VAL A 6 -17.83 -8.29 -27.29
CA VAL A 6 -18.81 -8.81 -28.24
C VAL A 6 -18.11 -9.36 -29.48
N GLU A 7 -18.68 -10.40 -30.07
CA GLU A 7 -18.28 -10.93 -31.36
C GLU A 7 -19.32 -10.61 -32.42
N ARG A 8 -18.91 -10.47 -33.68
CA ARG A 8 -19.88 -10.29 -34.78
C ARG A 8 -20.54 -11.63 -35.08
N TRP A 9 -21.86 -11.62 -35.24
CA TRP A 9 -22.62 -12.84 -35.58
C TRP A 9 -22.22 -13.42 -36.95
N TRP A 10 -21.88 -12.54 -37.89
CA TRP A 10 -21.43 -12.91 -39.23
C TRP A 10 -19.94 -12.60 -39.39
N GLN A 11 -19.17 -13.57 -39.88
CA GLN A 11 -17.75 -13.40 -40.17
C GLN A 11 -17.52 -12.37 -41.28
N VAL A 12 -16.52 -11.52 -41.10
CA VAL A 12 -16.13 -10.52 -42.10
C VAL A 12 -15.10 -11.14 -43.03
N PRO A 13 -15.32 -11.17 -44.36
CA PRO A 13 -14.33 -11.71 -45.30
C PRO A 13 -13.05 -10.88 -45.28
N LEU A 14 -11.92 -11.56 -45.40
CA LEU A 14 -10.60 -10.94 -45.40
C LEU A 14 -10.46 -9.97 -46.59
N SER A 15 -9.97 -8.77 -46.32
CA SER A 15 -9.54 -7.83 -47.34
C SER A 15 -8.13 -8.18 -47.84
N LYS A 16 -7.75 -7.62 -48.99
CA LYS A 16 -6.35 -7.62 -49.42
C LYS A 16 -5.47 -6.97 -48.35
N GLU A 17 -4.23 -7.43 -48.25
CA GLU A 17 -3.24 -6.87 -47.34
C GLU A 17 -3.11 -5.35 -47.51
N GLY A 18 -3.00 -4.63 -46.38
CA GLY A 18 -2.97 -3.17 -46.34
C GLY A 18 -4.30 -2.47 -46.63
N ARG A 19 -5.37 -3.20 -46.98
CA ARG A 19 -6.71 -2.62 -47.20
C ARG A 19 -7.64 -2.93 -46.02
N ALA A 20 -8.46 -1.95 -45.66
CA ALA A 20 -9.50 -2.13 -44.65
C ALA A 20 -10.56 -3.16 -45.10
N PRO A 21 -11.14 -3.94 -44.17
CA PRO A 21 -12.18 -4.91 -44.49
C PRO A 21 -13.47 -4.22 -44.93
N ARG A 22 -14.15 -4.79 -45.93
CA ARG A 22 -15.46 -4.29 -46.38
C ARG A 22 -16.56 -4.82 -45.47
N LEU A 23 -17.24 -3.92 -44.77
CA LEU A 23 -18.34 -4.28 -43.88
C LEU A 23 -19.70 -4.16 -44.56
N HIS A 24 -20.50 -5.22 -44.50
CA HIS A 24 -21.89 -5.14 -44.93
C HIS A 24 -22.71 -4.38 -43.86
N PRO A 25 -23.38 -3.25 -44.20
CA PRO A 25 -23.98 -2.35 -43.22
C PRO A 25 -24.98 -2.99 -42.25
N ARG A 26 -25.80 -3.93 -42.73
CA ARG A 26 -26.78 -4.66 -41.90
C ARG A 26 -26.23 -5.89 -41.18
N ARG A 27 -25.51 -6.78 -41.89
CA ARG A 27 -25.04 -8.06 -41.32
C ARG A 27 -23.95 -7.88 -40.25
N HIS A 28 -22.93 -7.05 -40.51
CA HIS A 28 -21.75 -6.96 -39.62
C HIS A 28 -21.92 -6.00 -38.43
N ARG A 29 -23.12 -5.45 -38.25
CA ARG A 29 -23.52 -4.67 -37.07
C ARG A 29 -24.33 -5.49 -36.05
N VAL A 30 -24.58 -6.78 -36.35
CA VAL A 30 -25.20 -7.70 -35.41
C VAL A 30 -24.10 -8.35 -34.58
N TYR A 31 -24.21 -8.23 -33.26
CA TYR A 31 -23.23 -8.71 -32.30
C TYR A 31 -23.84 -9.73 -31.35
N ARG A 32 -23.00 -10.65 -30.87
CA ARG A 32 -23.29 -11.58 -29.79
C ARG A 32 -22.43 -11.21 -28.59
N LEU A 33 -23.03 -11.20 -27.41
CA LEU A 33 -22.31 -11.03 -26.16
C LEU A 33 -21.41 -12.24 -25.91
N VAL A 34 -20.12 -12.01 -25.70
CA VAL A 34 -19.14 -13.05 -25.35
C VAL A 34 -18.87 -13.01 -23.86
N GLU A 35 -18.44 -11.86 -23.34
CA GLU A 35 -18.01 -11.71 -21.96
C GLU A 35 -18.28 -10.29 -21.46
N ASP A 36 -18.61 -10.17 -20.17
CA ASP A 36 -18.71 -8.88 -19.49
C ASP A 36 -17.73 -8.84 -18.33
N THR A 37 -16.68 -8.02 -18.47
CA THR A 37 -15.59 -7.98 -17.48
C THR A 37 -16.02 -7.41 -16.13
N LYS A 38 -17.23 -6.83 -16.02
CA LYS A 38 -17.75 -6.33 -14.74
C LYS A 38 -18.04 -7.44 -13.73
N HIS A 39 -18.33 -8.65 -14.22
CA HIS A 39 -18.69 -9.80 -13.39
C HIS A 39 -17.50 -10.70 -13.05
N LEU A 40 -16.34 -10.42 -13.64
CA LEU A 40 -15.12 -11.16 -13.34
C LEU A 40 -14.61 -10.87 -11.92
N PRO A 41 -13.96 -11.85 -11.28
CA PRO A 41 -13.30 -11.64 -10.00
C PRO A 41 -12.20 -10.58 -10.14
N LYS A 42 -12.19 -9.62 -9.23
CA LYS A 42 -11.22 -8.52 -9.25
C LYS A 42 -9.92 -8.98 -8.57
N GLY A 43 -8.82 -8.99 -9.32
CA GLY A 43 -7.50 -9.22 -8.75
C GLY A 43 -7.01 -8.08 -7.84
N ASN A 44 -6.02 -8.40 -7.00
CA ASN A 44 -5.33 -7.44 -6.14
C ASN A 44 -4.38 -6.55 -6.96
N LEU A 45 -3.83 -5.52 -6.30
CA LEU A 45 -2.86 -4.58 -6.83
C LEU A 45 -1.60 -4.62 -5.96
N GLU A 46 -0.46 -4.84 -6.60
CA GLU A 46 0.85 -4.80 -5.95
C GLU A 46 1.37 -3.36 -5.93
N LEU A 47 1.77 -2.90 -4.75
CA LEU A 47 2.34 -1.58 -4.51
C LEU A 47 3.54 -1.70 -3.57
N ILE A 48 4.45 -0.73 -3.65
CA ILE A 48 5.56 -0.57 -2.71
C ILE A 48 5.25 0.61 -1.80
N LEU A 49 5.31 0.41 -0.49
CA LEU A 49 5.02 1.48 0.48
C LEU A 49 6.18 2.48 0.55
N THR A 50 5.89 3.76 0.46
CA THR A 50 6.87 4.84 0.65
C THR A 50 6.96 5.25 2.11
N GLN A 51 5.94 4.99 2.91
CA GLN A 51 5.89 5.34 4.33
C GLN A 51 5.39 4.16 5.15
N SER A 52 5.66 4.17 6.46
CA SER A 52 5.05 3.22 7.40
C SER A 52 3.54 3.47 7.39
N VAL A 53 2.76 2.42 7.14
CA VAL A 53 1.30 2.49 7.21
C VAL A 53 0.80 1.42 8.18
N GLU A 54 0.07 1.86 9.20
CA GLU A 54 -0.49 0.98 10.21
C GLU A 54 -1.32 -0.15 9.59
N GLY A 55 -1.02 -1.38 10.02
CA GLY A 55 -1.73 -2.58 9.58
C GLY A 55 -1.41 -3.05 8.15
N LEU A 56 -0.60 -2.32 7.38
CA LEU A 56 -0.16 -2.74 6.04
C LEU A 56 1.31 -3.14 6.01
N GLY A 57 2.21 -2.31 6.53
CA GLY A 57 3.65 -2.58 6.44
C GLY A 57 4.52 -1.35 6.65
N SER A 58 5.83 -1.54 6.49
CA SER A 58 6.83 -0.50 6.65
C SER A 58 7.27 0.07 5.29
N ARG A 59 8.02 1.17 5.31
CA ARG A 59 8.60 1.78 4.10
C ARG A 59 9.50 0.78 3.35
N GLY A 60 9.23 0.60 2.06
CA GLY A 60 9.95 -0.28 1.14
C GLY A 60 9.36 -1.68 1.03
N ASP A 61 8.30 -1.99 1.77
CA ASP A 61 7.65 -3.30 1.69
C ASP A 61 6.73 -3.40 0.46
N LEU A 62 6.72 -4.58 -0.17
CA LEU A 62 5.83 -4.92 -1.27
C LEU A 62 4.54 -5.50 -0.71
N VAL A 63 3.41 -4.85 -1.00
CA VAL A 63 2.09 -5.19 -0.46
C VAL A 63 1.09 -5.47 -1.57
N SER A 64 0.27 -6.50 -1.39
CA SER A 64 -0.84 -6.85 -2.29
C SER A 64 -2.16 -6.39 -1.68
N VAL A 65 -2.72 -5.30 -2.21
CA VAL A 65 -3.91 -4.65 -1.67
C VAL A 65 -5.08 -4.70 -2.66
N ARG A 66 -6.30 -4.47 -2.18
CA ARG A 66 -7.45 -4.27 -3.08
C ARG A 66 -7.23 -3.03 -3.94
N LYS A 67 -7.59 -3.10 -5.23
CA LYS A 67 -7.45 -2.00 -6.19
C LYS A 67 -8.10 -0.69 -5.74
N SER A 68 -9.20 -0.74 -4.97
CA SER A 68 -9.85 0.45 -4.43
C SER A 68 -9.00 1.16 -3.37
N LEU A 69 -8.39 0.41 -2.44
CA LEU A 69 -7.53 0.98 -1.40
C LEU A 69 -6.29 1.64 -2.00
N GLY A 70 -5.65 0.97 -2.97
CA GLY A 70 -4.50 1.52 -3.67
C GLY A 70 -4.81 2.82 -4.42
N ARG A 71 -5.86 2.82 -5.26
CA ARG A 71 -6.19 3.96 -6.12
C ARG A 71 -6.85 5.13 -5.40
N ASN A 72 -7.62 4.87 -4.35
CA ASN A 72 -8.38 5.93 -3.67
C ASN A 72 -7.62 6.52 -2.47
N LYS A 73 -6.76 5.73 -1.81
CA LYS A 73 -6.05 6.15 -0.59
C LYS A 73 -4.55 6.24 -0.79
N LEU A 74 -3.89 5.12 -1.10
CA LEU A 74 -2.43 5.04 -1.02
C LEU A 74 -1.70 5.87 -2.09
N LEU A 75 -2.13 5.75 -3.36
CA LEU A 75 -1.48 6.45 -4.47
C LEU A 75 -1.73 7.97 -4.41
N PRO A 76 -2.96 8.48 -4.20
CA PRO A 76 -3.19 9.93 -4.15
C PRO A 76 -2.53 10.60 -2.95
N GLN A 77 -2.40 9.90 -1.81
CA GLN A 77 -1.71 10.41 -0.62
C GLN A 77 -0.18 10.25 -0.68
N GLY A 78 0.36 9.63 -1.74
CA GLY A 78 1.79 9.39 -1.86
C GLY A 78 2.37 8.39 -0.85
N LEU A 79 1.53 7.58 -0.21
CA LEU A 79 1.91 6.54 0.77
C LEU A 79 2.45 5.26 0.11
N ALA A 80 2.22 5.11 -1.19
CA ALA A 80 2.72 3.99 -1.97
C ALA A 80 2.99 4.40 -3.42
N VAL A 81 3.83 3.60 -4.07
CA VAL A 81 4.20 3.73 -5.48
C VAL A 81 3.95 2.40 -6.19
N TYR A 82 3.73 2.43 -7.51
CA TYR A 82 3.58 1.21 -8.30
C TYR A 82 4.84 0.34 -8.24
N ALA A 83 4.63 -0.97 -8.16
CA ALA A 83 5.70 -1.96 -8.17
C ALA A 83 6.26 -2.21 -9.59
N SER A 84 6.69 -1.15 -10.28
CA SER A 84 7.44 -1.24 -11.55
C SER A 84 8.83 -1.84 -11.31
N PRO A 85 9.47 -2.46 -12.33
CA PRO A 85 10.82 -3.01 -12.17
C PRO A 85 11.82 -1.95 -11.70
N GLU A 86 11.80 -0.75 -12.30
CA GLU A 86 12.65 0.38 -11.91
C GLU A 86 12.46 0.77 -10.43
N ASN A 87 11.21 0.84 -9.96
CA ASN A 87 10.94 1.18 -8.55
C ASN A 87 11.40 0.06 -7.62
N ARG A 88 11.23 -1.22 -8.01
CA ARG A 88 11.71 -2.35 -7.22
C ARG A 88 13.22 -2.28 -7.02
N GLU A 89 13.97 -2.04 -8.09
CA GLU A 89 15.43 -1.91 -8.04
C GLU A 89 15.85 -0.74 -7.12
N MET A 90 15.25 0.44 -7.28
CA MET A 90 15.54 1.59 -6.42
C MET A 90 15.30 1.31 -4.93
N PHE A 91 14.17 0.68 -4.58
CA PHE A 91 13.87 0.36 -3.18
C PHE A 91 14.73 -0.79 -2.63
N GLU A 92 15.14 -1.74 -3.47
CA GLU A 92 16.08 -2.79 -3.09
C GLU A 92 17.48 -2.24 -2.80
N GLU A 93 17.97 -1.32 -3.62
CA GLU A 93 19.22 -0.59 -3.40
C GLU A 93 19.15 0.25 -2.13
N GLU A 94 18.06 1.01 -1.92
CA GLU A 94 17.83 1.78 -0.70
C GLU A 94 17.84 0.86 0.55
N LYS A 95 17.18 -0.31 0.46
CA LYS A 95 17.16 -1.32 1.53
C LYS A 95 18.54 -1.93 1.78
N LYS A 96 19.38 -2.06 0.75
CA LYS A 96 20.76 -2.52 0.86
C LYS A 96 21.63 -1.47 1.57
N LEU A 97 21.55 -0.21 1.14
CA LEU A 97 22.29 0.90 1.74
C LEU A 97 21.92 1.12 3.22
N ARG A 98 20.64 0.96 3.60
CA ARG A 98 20.23 0.99 5.01
C ARG A 98 20.81 -0.16 5.82
N ARG A 99 20.84 -1.37 5.28
CA ARG A 99 21.47 -2.53 5.96
C ARG A 99 22.97 -2.34 6.17
N GLU A 100 23.62 -1.64 5.25
CA GLU A 100 25.03 -1.25 5.35
C GLU A 100 25.27 -0.07 6.32
N GLY A 101 24.22 0.53 6.88
CA GLY A 101 24.32 1.66 7.82
C GLY A 101 24.70 2.99 7.19
N LYS A 102 24.70 3.10 5.86
CA LYS A 102 25.02 4.34 5.13
C LYS A 102 23.88 5.37 5.15
N LEU A 103 22.67 4.91 5.45
CA LEU A 103 21.46 5.71 5.56
C LEU A 103 20.92 5.62 6.98
N GLU A 104 20.23 6.68 7.41
CA GLU A 104 19.59 6.73 8.73
C GLU A 104 18.61 5.56 8.90
N ALA A 105 18.67 4.95 10.09
CA ALA A 105 17.75 3.91 10.47
C ALA A 105 16.36 4.52 10.67
N LEU A 106 15.42 4.13 9.80
CA LEU A 106 14.03 4.49 9.99
C LEU A 106 13.50 3.83 11.26
N GLN A 107 12.68 4.58 11.99
CA GLN A 107 12.01 4.07 13.17
C GLN A 107 11.09 2.91 12.78
N THR A 108 11.22 1.78 13.47
CA THR A 108 10.36 0.61 13.22
C THR A 108 8.93 0.92 13.66
N GLN A 109 7.93 0.31 13.02
CA GLN A 109 6.53 0.43 13.43
C GLN A 109 6.32 0.11 14.93
N SER A 110 7.08 -0.85 15.48
CA SER A 110 7.07 -1.15 16.92
C SER A 110 7.55 0.03 17.77
N GLY A 111 8.56 0.76 17.29
CA GLY A 111 9.06 1.97 17.93
C GLY A 111 8.04 3.10 17.91
N GLU A 112 7.35 3.30 16.78
CA GLU A 112 6.27 4.29 16.66
C GLU A 112 5.13 3.98 17.64
N ARG A 113 4.65 2.72 17.68
CA ARG A 113 3.62 2.28 18.64
C ARG A 113 4.06 2.42 20.09
N THR A 114 5.31 2.09 20.39
CA THR A 114 5.86 2.26 21.73
C THR A 114 5.84 3.74 22.13
N LEU A 115 6.24 4.64 21.22
CA LEU A 115 6.18 6.08 21.47
C LEU A 115 4.75 6.57 21.68
N GLU A 116 3.78 6.14 20.88
CA GLU A 116 2.38 6.52 21.04
C GLU A 116 1.82 6.05 22.40
N SER A 117 2.12 4.82 22.78
CA SER A 117 1.77 4.26 24.09
C SER A 117 2.38 5.11 25.21
N LEU A 118 3.70 5.37 25.15
CA LEU A 118 4.40 6.19 26.13
C LEU A 118 3.87 7.63 26.21
N ARG A 119 3.45 8.22 25.09
CA ARG A 119 2.81 9.56 25.06
C ARG A 119 1.46 9.58 25.76
N SER A 120 0.70 8.49 25.67
CA SER A 120 -0.62 8.37 26.32
C SER A 120 -0.52 8.03 27.82
N CYS A 121 0.60 7.42 28.25
CA CYS A 121 0.81 7.04 29.64
C CYS A 121 1.04 8.27 30.54
N ARG A 122 0.23 8.40 31.58
CA ARG A 122 0.43 9.38 32.66
C ARG A 122 0.95 8.67 33.89
N LEU A 123 2.18 8.97 34.29
CA LEU A 123 2.81 8.38 35.46
C LEU A 123 2.54 9.23 36.71
N GLU A 124 1.83 8.68 37.68
CA GLU A 124 1.68 9.29 38.99
C GLU A 124 2.79 8.81 39.95
N VAL A 125 3.62 9.75 40.40
CA VAL A 125 4.70 9.50 41.35
C VAL A 125 4.30 10.10 42.70
N GLY A 126 3.86 9.25 43.63
CA GLY A 126 3.53 9.66 44.98
C GLY A 126 4.77 9.91 45.82
N MET A 127 5.01 11.15 46.24
CA MET A 127 6.16 11.54 47.04
C MET A 127 5.74 12.07 48.41
N LYS A 128 6.56 11.79 49.44
CA LYS A 128 6.31 12.27 50.81
C LYS A 128 6.87 13.68 50.97
N ASN A 129 6.03 14.65 51.33
CA ASN A 129 6.43 16.05 51.50
C ASN A 129 7.43 16.32 52.63
N ASN A 130 7.64 15.38 53.56
CA ASN A 130 8.59 15.55 54.67
C ASN A 130 10.06 15.34 54.27
N VAL A 131 10.32 14.83 53.07
CA VAL A 131 11.68 14.57 52.58
C VAL A 131 11.90 15.38 51.32
N LYS A 132 13.02 16.13 51.26
CA LYS A 132 13.47 16.74 50.00
C LYS A 132 13.68 15.63 48.98
N TRP A 133 12.95 15.71 47.87
CA TRP A 133 13.02 14.70 46.83
C TRP A 133 13.48 15.31 45.52
N GLU A 134 14.15 14.48 44.72
CA GLU A 134 14.55 14.77 43.34
C GLU A 134 14.03 13.63 42.45
N LEU A 135 13.61 13.96 41.22
CA LEU A 135 13.09 12.97 40.29
C LEU A 135 14.25 12.29 39.54
N ASN A 136 14.59 11.06 39.92
CA ASN A 136 15.62 10.26 39.27
C ASN A 136 15.04 9.19 38.34
N ASN A 137 15.81 8.79 37.33
CA ASN A 137 15.42 7.74 36.37
C ASN A 137 15.00 6.43 37.06
N GLU A 138 15.65 6.05 38.16
CA GLU A 138 15.29 4.85 38.93
C GLU A 138 13.89 4.93 39.55
N ILE A 139 13.51 6.10 40.06
CA ILE A 139 12.19 6.33 40.65
C ILE A 139 11.12 6.24 39.56
N VAL A 140 11.38 6.88 38.42
CA VAL A 140 10.48 6.84 37.25
C VAL A 140 10.32 5.41 36.76
N ALA A 141 11.41 4.66 36.58
CA ALA A 141 11.37 3.26 36.13
C ALA A 141 10.59 2.36 37.10
N ARG A 142 10.80 2.52 38.41
CA ARG A 142 10.10 1.74 39.44
C ARG A 142 8.59 1.99 39.42
N HIS A 143 8.17 3.25 39.28
CA HIS A 143 6.76 3.59 39.20
C HIS A 143 6.15 3.17 37.86
N PHE A 144 6.91 3.25 36.76
CA PHE A 144 6.46 2.83 35.44
C PHE A 144 6.13 1.34 35.41
N LEU A 145 7.02 0.49 35.93
CA LEU A 145 6.81 -0.97 36.02
C LEU A 145 5.66 -1.38 36.98
N LYS A 146 5.21 -0.48 37.85
CA LYS A 146 4.17 -0.76 38.84
C LYS A 146 2.78 -0.31 38.37
N ASN A 147 2.73 0.72 37.53
CA ASN A 147 1.51 1.42 37.15
C ASN A 147 1.09 1.19 35.68
N VAL A 148 1.99 0.66 34.84
CA VAL A 148 1.71 0.17 33.48
C VAL A 148 1.55 -1.34 33.52
#